data_AF-A0A5S3QTV6-F1
#
_entry.id   AF-A0A5S3QTV6-F1
#
_cell.length_a   1.000
_cell.length_b   1.000
_cell.length_c   1.000
_cell.angle_alpha   90.00
_cell.angle_beta   90.00
_cell.angle_gamma   90.00
#
_symmetry.space_group_name_H-M   'P 1'
#
loop_
_entity.id
_entity.type
_entity.pdbx_description
1 polymer ?
#
loop_
_entity_poly.entity_id
_entity_poly.type
_entity_poly.pdbx_seq_one_letter_code
_entity_poly.pdbx_strand_id
1 'polypeptide(L)'
;MKLFNLVCATSLLIAGTASAADFVAADNSKATKVCMSVVKDNKIHLFHTIKKNHLKRRVVEEKLHCNDMPVGKFAATYGFNKAADFLGVDSTVETSIQDIAKLDKKTIFVSGSK
;
A
#
# COMPACT_ATOMS: atom_id res chain seq x y z
N MET A 1 -43.13 -35.20 -28.11
CA MET A 1 -42.47 -33.89 -28.32
C MET A 1 -41.75 -33.51 -27.04
N LYS A 2 -40.42 -33.47 -27.05
CA LYS A 2 -39.57 -33.30 -25.86
C LYS A 2 -39.38 -31.80 -25.59
N LEU A 3 -39.74 -31.35 -24.38
CA LEU A 3 -39.51 -30.01 -23.88
C LEU A 3 -38.00 -29.76 -23.75
N PHE A 4 -37.46 -28.81 -24.53
CA PHE A 4 -36.10 -28.32 -24.36
C PHE A 4 -36.06 -27.39 -23.13
N ASN A 5 -35.59 -27.93 -22.01
CA ASN A 5 -35.24 -27.12 -20.84
C ASN A 5 -33.94 -26.39 -21.12
N LEU A 6 -34.02 -25.10 -21.43
CA LEU A 6 -32.88 -24.20 -21.56
C LEU A 6 -32.43 -23.78 -20.14
N VAL A 7 -31.53 -24.56 -19.54
CA VAL A 7 -30.87 -24.18 -18.28
C VAL A 7 -29.75 -23.19 -18.62
N CYS A 8 -30.04 -21.89 -18.49
CA CYS A 8 -29.02 -20.85 -18.49
C CYS A 8 -28.14 -21.02 -17.25
N ALA A 9 -26.97 -21.63 -17.42
CA ALA A 9 -25.92 -21.63 -16.42
C ALA A 9 -25.37 -20.19 -16.29
N THR A 10 -25.89 -19.43 -15.34
CA THR A 10 -25.30 -18.16 -14.93
C THR A 10 -24.01 -18.46 -14.18
N SER A 11 -22.88 -18.34 -14.86
CA SER A 11 -21.56 -18.32 -14.24
C SER A 11 -21.51 -17.11 -13.29
N LEU A 12 -21.63 -17.39 -11.98
CA LEU A 12 -21.27 -16.43 -10.93
C LEU A 12 -19.78 -16.14 -11.09
N LEU A 13 -19.46 -15.00 -11.71
CA LEU A 13 -18.15 -14.39 -11.56
C LEU A 13 -18.06 -13.94 -10.10
N ILE A 14 -17.45 -14.79 -9.25
CA ILE A 14 -16.99 -14.37 -7.93
C ILE A 14 -15.86 -13.39 -8.21
N ALA A 15 -16.21 -12.10 -8.33
CA ALA A 15 -15.25 -11.02 -8.24
C ALA A 15 -14.68 -11.09 -6.83
N GLY A 16 -13.53 -11.77 -6.67
CA GLY A 16 -12.77 -11.72 -5.44
C GLY A 16 -12.44 -10.26 -5.16
N THR A 17 -13.10 -9.67 -4.18
CA THR A 17 -12.68 -8.39 -3.62
C THR A 17 -11.31 -8.63 -3.00
N ALA A 18 -10.26 -8.22 -3.70
CA ALA A 18 -8.92 -8.16 -3.13
C ALA A 18 -9.05 -7.40 -1.81
N SER A 19 -8.88 -8.10 -0.70
CA SER A 19 -9.03 -7.54 0.63
C SER A 19 -7.76 -6.74 0.90
N ALA A 20 -7.81 -5.44 0.69
CA ALA A 20 -6.72 -4.55 1.07
C ALA A 20 -6.60 -4.59 2.60
N ALA A 21 -5.39 -4.80 3.14
CA ALA A 21 -5.17 -4.68 4.58
C ALA A 21 -5.57 -3.28 5.07
N ASP A 22 -6.12 -3.21 6.29
CA ASP A 22 -6.41 -1.94 6.95
C ASP A 22 -5.14 -1.38 7.57
N PHE A 23 -4.54 -0.37 6.93
CA PHE A 23 -3.41 0.36 7.49
C PHE A 23 -3.90 1.49 8.38
N VAL A 24 -3.41 1.55 9.62
CA VAL A 24 -3.82 2.54 10.63
C VAL A 24 -2.60 3.24 11.20
N ALA A 25 -2.68 4.55 11.43
CA ALA A 25 -1.60 5.30 12.06
C ALA A 25 -1.37 4.81 13.51
N ALA A 26 -0.14 4.49 13.86
CA ALA A 26 0.24 4.12 15.24
C ALA A 26 0.34 5.35 16.16
N ASP A 27 0.64 6.53 15.59
CA ASP A 27 0.70 7.81 16.30
C ASP A 27 0.44 9.00 15.35
N ASN A 28 0.49 10.23 15.89
CA ASN A 28 0.23 11.47 15.16
C ASN A 28 1.51 12.22 14.72
N SER A 29 2.67 11.58 14.77
CA SER A 29 3.96 12.18 14.42
C SER A 29 4.00 12.59 12.94
N LYS A 30 4.89 13.53 12.62
CA LYS A 30 5.15 13.96 11.24
C LYS A 30 5.61 12.80 10.36
N ALA A 31 6.46 11.93 10.92
CA ALA A 31 6.98 10.74 10.29
C ALA A 31 5.85 9.75 9.95
N THR A 32 5.00 9.44 10.93
CA THR A 32 3.84 8.55 10.73
C THR A 32 2.87 9.11 9.70
N LYS A 33 2.62 10.42 9.68
CA LYS A 33 1.78 11.06 8.65
C LYS A 33 2.35 10.88 7.24
N VAL A 34 3.66 10.94 7.07
CA VAL A 34 4.30 10.66 5.79
C VAL A 34 4.18 9.17 5.44
N CYS A 35 4.44 8.26 6.38
CA CYS A 35 4.25 6.82 6.14
C CYS A 35 2.80 6.47 5.74
N MET A 36 1.80 7.05 6.40
CA MET A 36 0.39 6.87 6.01
C MET A 36 0.05 7.47 4.64
N SER A 37 0.82 8.46 4.17
CA SER A 37 0.63 9.00 2.82
C SER A 37 1.21 8.09 1.72
N VAL A 38 2.14 7.19 2.06
CA VAL A 38 2.64 6.14 1.16
C VAL A 38 1.56 5.10 0.90
N VAL A 39 0.81 4.70 1.93
CA VAL A 39 -0.31 3.75 1.83
C VAL A 39 -1.38 4.19 0.82
N LYS A 40 -1.57 5.52 0.66
CA LYS A 40 -2.53 6.07 -0.32
C LYS A 40 -2.08 5.91 -1.78
N ASP A 41 -0.84 5.48 -2.00
CA ASP A 41 -0.22 5.25 -3.30
C ASP A 41 -0.46 6.38 -4.32
N ASN A 42 -0.20 7.62 -3.90
CA ASN A 42 -0.43 8.80 -4.72
C ASN A 42 0.74 9.79 -4.63
N LYS A 43 1.47 9.96 -5.73
CA LYS A 43 2.69 10.78 -5.83
C LYS A 43 2.49 12.22 -5.39
N ILE A 44 1.41 12.85 -5.86
CA ILE A 44 1.09 14.25 -5.56
C ILE A 44 0.73 14.40 -4.09
N HIS A 45 -0.07 13.49 -3.55
CA HIS A 45 -0.42 13.49 -2.13
C HIS A 45 0.80 13.28 -1.23
N LEU A 46 1.69 12.34 -1.58
CA LEU A 46 2.93 12.08 -0.85
C LEU A 46 3.85 13.32 -0.87
N PHE A 47 4.06 13.92 -2.05
CA PHE A 47 4.82 15.17 -2.19
C PHE A 47 4.27 16.29 -1.29
N HIS A 48 2.96 16.56 -1.34
CA HIS A 48 2.34 17.58 -0.51
C HIS A 48 2.41 17.25 0.98
N THR A 49 2.29 15.97 1.36
CA THR A 49 2.39 15.54 2.76
C THR A 49 3.79 15.77 3.31
N ILE A 50 4.83 15.44 2.55
CA ILE A 50 6.24 15.71 2.92
C ILE A 50 6.44 17.21 3.16
N LYS A 51 5.98 18.06 2.21
CA LYS A 51 6.08 19.52 2.32
C LYS A 51 5.30 20.08 3.52
N LYS A 52 4.05 19.66 3.70
CA LYS A 52 3.17 20.12 4.79
C LYS A 52 3.70 19.76 6.18
N ASN A 53 4.44 18.65 6.30
CA ASN A 53 5.06 18.24 7.56
C ASN A 53 6.48 18.81 7.75
N HIS A 54 6.92 19.74 6.90
CA HIS A 54 8.23 20.39 6.95
C HIS A 54 9.42 19.42 6.84
N LEU A 55 9.24 18.32 6.10
CA LEU A 55 10.29 17.36 5.81
C LEU A 55 10.91 17.63 4.45
N LYS A 56 12.21 17.32 4.30
CA LYS A 56 12.91 17.38 3.02
C LYS A 56 12.78 16.03 2.33
N ARG A 57 12.53 16.02 1.01
CA ARG A 57 12.40 14.78 0.22
C ARG A 57 13.59 13.85 0.45
N ARG A 58 14.80 14.39 0.36
CA ARG A 58 16.04 13.63 0.62
C ARG A 58 16.10 12.96 1.99
N VAL A 59 15.62 13.65 3.05
CA VAL A 59 15.56 13.07 4.39
C VAL A 59 14.54 11.93 4.46
N VAL A 60 13.41 12.08 3.75
CA VAL A 60 12.41 11.02 3.65
C VAL A 60 12.99 9.81 2.93
N GLU A 61 13.60 10.00 1.76
CA GLU A 61 14.20 8.93 0.96
C GLU A 61 15.34 8.20 1.69
N GLU A 62 16.23 8.92 2.39
CA GLU A 62 17.45 8.35 2.97
C GLU A 62 17.31 7.91 4.43
N LYS A 63 16.35 8.46 5.19
CA LYS A 63 16.32 8.31 6.66
C LYS A 63 14.96 7.97 7.25
N LEU A 64 13.84 8.19 6.55
CA LEU A 64 12.54 7.88 7.10
C LEU A 64 12.29 6.37 7.02
N HIS A 65 12.00 5.76 8.17
CA HIS A 65 11.54 4.38 8.23
C HIS A 65 10.06 4.34 8.56
N CYS A 66 9.32 3.43 7.90
CA CYS A 66 7.94 3.07 8.21
C CYS A 66 7.95 1.63 8.73
N ASN A 67 7.54 1.42 9.99
CA ASN A 67 7.64 0.12 10.68
C ASN A 67 9.06 -0.48 10.57
N ASP A 68 10.05 0.31 10.98
CA ASP A 68 11.48 -0.04 10.97
C ASP A 68 12.09 -0.32 9.58
N MET A 69 11.34 -0.13 8.51
CA MET A 69 11.76 -0.34 7.13
C MET A 69 11.94 0.98 6.38
N PRO A 70 13.01 1.19 5.58
CA PRO A 70 13.15 2.37 4.74
C PRO A 70 11.88 2.63 3.92
N VAL A 71 11.40 3.88 3.90
CA VAL A 71 10.07 4.23 3.37
C VAL A 71 9.82 3.76 1.93
N GLY A 72 10.84 3.80 1.06
CA GLY A 72 10.73 3.30 -0.31
C GLY A 72 10.60 1.78 -0.37
N LYS A 73 11.32 1.06 0.50
CA LYS A 73 11.20 -0.40 0.64
C LYS A 73 9.82 -0.77 1.19
N PHE A 74 9.32 -0.04 2.17
CA PHE A 74 7.95 -0.22 2.68
C PHE A 74 6.92 -0.04 1.55
N ALA A 75 7.09 0.97 0.71
CA ALA A 75 6.22 1.17 -0.45
C ALA A 75 6.24 -0.04 -1.41
N ALA A 76 7.43 -0.54 -1.75
CA ALA A 76 7.59 -1.70 -2.63
C ALA A 76 7.02 -2.99 -2.02
N THR A 77 7.34 -3.30 -0.76
CA THR A 77 6.90 -4.51 -0.05
C THR A 77 5.37 -4.65 -0.02
N TYR A 78 4.64 -3.55 0.16
CA TYR A 78 3.17 -3.56 0.21
C TYR A 78 2.51 -3.24 -1.15
N GLY A 79 3.28 -3.14 -2.24
CA GLY A 79 2.75 -2.90 -3.59
C GLY A 79 2.24 -1.48 -3.84
N PHE A 80 2.68 -0.49 -3.06
CA PHE A 80 2.40 0.93 -3.29
C PHE A 80 3.32 1.49 -4.38
N ASN A 81 3.14 1.01 -5.60
CA ASN A 81 4.06 1.19 -6.71
C ASN A 81 4.26 2.65 -7.13
N LYS A 82 3.21 3.49 -7.07
CA LYS A 82 3.33 4.92 -7.39
C LYS A 82 4.14 5.64 -6.32
N ALA A 83 3.94 5.30 -5.05
CA ALA A 83 4.74 5.85 -3.95
C ALA A 83 6.20 5.35 -4.01
N ALA A 84 6.42 4.08 -4.31
CA ALA A 84 7.75 3.50 -4.48
C ALA A 84 8.53 4.20 -5.61
N ASP A 85 7.90 4.38 -6.77
CA ASP A 85 8.49 5.12 -7.90
C ASP A 85 8.81 6.57 -7.53
N PHE A 86 7.91 7.26 -6.81
CA PHE A 86 8.19 8.62 -6.33
C PHE A 86 9.40 8.68 -5.38
N LEU A 87 9.64 7.62 -4.61
CA LEU A 87 10.75 7.47 -3.69
C LEU A 87 12.02 6.90 -4.35
N GLY A 88 12.02 6.71 -5.67
CA GLY A 88 13.16 6.23 -6.43
C GLY A 88 13.45 4.73 -6.26
N VAL A 89 12.46 3.95 -5.83
CA VAL A 89 12.56 2.48 -5.71
C VAL A 89 11.84 1.83 -6.89
N ASP A 90 12.56 0.97 -7.61
CA ASP A 90 11.98 0.16 -8.69
C ASP A 90 11.03 -0.89 -8.08
N SER A 91 9.73 -0.72 -8.34
CA SER A 91 8.66 -1.58 -7.83
C SER A 91 8.47 -2.86 -8.64
N THR A 92 9.23 -3.05 -9.72
CA THR A 92 9.25 -4.32 -10.48
C THR A 92 10.01 -5.43 -9.73
N VAL A 93 10.76 -5.07 -8.70
CA VAL A 93 11.55 -5.98 -7.86
C VAL A 93 10.88 -6.07 -6.48
N GLU A 94 10.48 -7.28 -6.06
CA GLU A 94 9.92 -7.61 -4.73
C GLU A 94 8.42 -7.37 -4.46
N THR A 95 7.53 -7.62 -5.42
CA THR A 95 6.18 -8.11 -5.03
C THR A 95 6.22 -9.64 -4.94
N SER A 96 6.81 -10.18 -3.87
CA SER A 96 6.61 -11.60 -3.57
C SER A 96 5.14 -11.77 -3.23
N ILE A 97 4.41 -12.44 -4.12
CA ILE A 97 2.97 -12.76 -4.01
C ILE A 97 2.65 -13.45 -2.66
N GLN A 98 3.66 -13.97 -1.96
CA GLN A 98 3.51 -14.58 -0.64
C GLN A 98 3.14 -13.61 0.49
N ASP A 99 3.46 -12.32 0.39
CA ASP A 99 3.20 -11.37 1.50
C ASP A 99 1.82 -10.70 1.43
N ILE A 100 1.25 -10.58 0.23
CA ILE A 100 -0.14 -10.13 0.04
C ILE A 100 -1.12 -11.22 0.48
N ALA A 101 -0.77 -12.49 0.29
CA ALA A 101 -1.58 -13.64 0.71
C ALA A 101 -1.69 -13.81 2.24
N LYS A 102 -0.84 -13.14 3.03
CA LYS A 102 -0.92 -13.11 4.51
C LYS A 102 -1.77 -11.97 5.06
N LEU A 103 -2.31 -11.10 4.20
CA LEU A 103 -3.17 -9.97 4.58
C LEU A 103 -4.65 -10.38 4.75
N ASP A 104 -4.94 -11.65 5.00
CA ASP A 104 -6.28 -12.09 5.37
C ASP A 104 -6.63 -11.47 6.74
N LYS A 105 -7.36 -10.35 6.71
CA LYS A 105 -7.93 -9.60 7.84
C LYS A 105 -6.94 -9.20 8.95
N LYS A 106 -5.79 -8.62 8.60
CA LYS A 106 -4.86 -8.04 9.59
C LYS A 106 -4.78 -6.52 9.48
N THR A 107 -5.12 -5.82 10.55
CA THR A 107 -4.81 -4.38 10.70
C THR A 107 -3.30 -4.20 10.84
N ILE A 108 -2.71 -3.34 10.03
CA ILE A 108 -1.29 -2.98 10.09
C ILE A 108 -1.18 -1.59 10.70
N PHE A 109 -0.65 -1.52 11.92
CA PHE A 109 -0.28 -0.23 12.53
C PHE A 109 1.00 0.28 11.87
N VAL A 110 0.94 1.50 11.33
CA VAL A 110 2.05 2.15 10.64
C VAL A 110 2.61 3.24 11.54
N SER A 111 3.90 3.14 11.85
CA SER A 111 4.67 4.11 12.62
C SER A 111 5.82 4.64 11.78
N GLY A 112 6.11 5.93 11.90
CA GLY A 112 7.31 6.53 11.35
C GLY A 112 8.45 6.58 12.37
N SER A 113 9.70 6.51 11.92
CA SER A 113 10.88 6.71 12.77
C SER A 113 10.82 8.05 13.52
N LYS A 114 11.24 8.05 14.79
CA LYS A 114 11.30 9.25 15.64
C LYS A 114 12.37 10.24 15.19
#